data_AF-A0A3D4PEK7-F1
#
_entry.id   AF-A0A3D4PEK7-F1
#
_cell.length_a   1.000
_cell.length_b   1.000
_cell.length_c   1.000
_cell.angle_alpha   90.00
_cell.angle_beta   90.00
_cell.angle_gamma   90.00
#
_symmetry.space_group_name_H-M   'P 1'
#
loop_
_entity.id
_entity.type
_entity.pdbx_description
1 polymer ?
#
loop_
_entity_poly.entity_id
_entity_poly.type
_entity_poly.pdbx_seq_one_letter_code
_entity_poly.pdbx_strand_id
1 'polypeptide(L)'
;ALPFISNEPIIWEINRPKPTPETDGLLNETLTKNSIMINFGDRESKQSGFLTDVGAPFNSKSGYGWGKDLRSQTRIRNAVPESYRDSFVFTRTLDRWEYELPNGECRVTICVGDSGHDQVHQNVSLEGNPILTDITTTSGLFQEVTASVIIRDHRLTVDIGHEKHPGNTCLNWILIQPVN
;
A
#
# COMPACT_ATOMS: atom_id res chain seq x y z
N ALA A 1 -21.30 -50.66 26.04
CA ALA A 1 -21.57 -49.21 26.10
C ALA A 1 -20.53 -48.52 25.25
N LEU A 2 -20.94 -47.79 24.21
CA LEU A 2 -20.02 -47.00 23.40
C LEU A 2 -19.63 -45.75 24.20
N PRO A 3 -18.33 -45.38 24.29
CA PRO A 3 -17.95 -44.14 24.93
C PRO A 3 -18.36 -42.97 24.04
N PHE A 4 -19.11 -42.02 24.60
CA PHE A 4 -19.41 -40.75 23.96
C PHE A 4 -18.11 -39.97 23.76
N ILE A 5 -17.76 -39.71 22.51
CA ILE A 5 -16.68 -38.78 22.15
C ILE A 5 -17.25 -37.36 22.36
N SER A 6 -16.49 -36.50 23.02
CA SER A 6 -16.83 -35.11 23.33
C SER A 6 -17.45 -34.41 22.11
N ASN A 7 -18.58 -33.73 22.31
CA ASN A 7 -19.32 -32.96 21.30
C ASN A 7 -18.62 -31.63 20.95
N GLU A 8 -17.30 -31.57 21.04
CA GLU A 8 -16.55 -30.37 20.67
C GLU A 8 -16.59 -30.21 19.15
N PRO A 9 -17.04 -29.04 18.65
CA PRO A 9 -17.02 -28.79 17.22
C PRO A 9 -15.57 -28.89 16.72
N ILE A 10 -15.38 -29.60 15.62
CA ILE A 10 -14.11 -29.58 14.89
C ILE A 10 -13.94 -28.16 14.34
N ILE A 11 -13.16 -27.33 15.03
CA ILE A 11 -12.73 -26.04 14.51
C ILE A 11 -11.58 -26.33 13.58
N TRP A 12 -11.81 -26.19 12.28
CA TRP A 12 -10.73 -26.08 11.31
C TRP A 12 -10.06 -24.71 11.49
N GLU A 13 -9.13 -24.60 12.43
CA GLU A 13 -8.24 -23.44 12.47
C GLU A 13 -7.36 -23.50 11.21
N ILE A 14 -7.76 -22.75 10.18
CA ILE A 14 -6.84 -22.39 9.11
C ILE A 14 -5.75 -21.58 9.81
N ASN A 15 -4.54 -22.14 9.89
CA ASN A 15 -3.38 -21.47 10.45
C ASN A 15 -3.02 -20.27 9.56
N ARG A 16 -3.69 -19.14 9.79
CA ARG A 16 -3.38 -17.87 9.14
C ARG A 16 -2.21 -17.23 9.89
N PRO A 17 -1.23 -16.66 9.18
CA PRO A 17 -0.18 -15.91 9.84
C PRO A 17 -0.81 -14.79 10.68
N LYS A 18 -0.35 -14.63 11.92
CA LYS A 18 -0.80 -13.53 12.77
C LYS A 18 -0.15 -12.24 12.26
N PRO A 19 -0.93 -11.15 12.09
CA PRO A 19 -0.36 -9.86 11.72
C PRO A 19 0.69 -9.39 12.73
N THR A 20 1.79 -8.85 12.22
CA THR A 20 2.82 -8.12 12.95
C THR A 20 2.72 -6.63 12.61
N PRO A 21 3.40 -5.73 13.33
CA PRO A 21 3.41 -4.29 12.99
C PRO A 21 3.88 -3.98 11.57
N GLU A 22 4.61 -4.90 10.91
CA GLU A 22 5.09 -4.76 9.53
C GLU A 22 4.14 -5.40 8.50
N THR A 23 3.10 -6.10 8.95
CA THR A 23 2.21 -6.91 8.09
C THR A 23 0.71 -6.71 8.40
N ASP A 24 0.37 -5.85 9.35
CA ASP A 24 -1.00 -5.50 9.67
C ASP A 24 -1.54 -4.37 8.79
N GLY A 25 -0.68 -3.62 8.11
CA GLY A 25 -1.07 -2.52 7.23
C GLY A 25 -1.50 -1.28 8.00
N LEU A 26 -1.25 -1.20 9.31
CA LEU A 26 -1.58 -0.04 10.14
C LEU A 26 -0.45 1.00 10.07
N LEU A 27 -0.82 2.27 10.02
CA LEU A 27 0.17 3.34 10.12
C LEU A 27 0.66 3.43 11.57
N ASN A 28 1.78 2.76 11.85
CA ASN A 28 2.40 2.66 13.18
C ASN A 28 3.45 3.75 13.45
N GLU A 29 3.86 4.50 12.42
CA GLU A 29 4.92 5.50 12.48
C GLU A 29 4.51 6.79 13.20
N THR A 30 5.46 7.36 13.95
CA THR A 30 5.24 8.67 14.60
C THR A 30 5.30 9.79 13.58
N LEU A 31 4.21 10.55 13.46
CA LEU A 31 4.12 11.68 12.53
C LEU A 31 5.00 12.85 12.97
N THR A 32 5.67 13.46 11.99
CA THR A 32 6.41 14.71 12.14
C THR A 32 5.58 15.89 11.63
N LYS A 33 6.02 17.12 11.93
CA LYS A 33 5.30 18.36 11.60
C LYS A 33 4.90 18.51 10.12
N ASN A 34 5.64 17.88 9.21
CA ASN A 34 5.42 17.96 7.76
C ASN A 34 5.10 16.58 7.14
N SER A 35 4.64 15.62 7.95
CA SER A 35 4.25 14.31 7.43
C SER A 35 3.05 14.43 6.50
N ILE A 36 3.13 13.77 5.35
CA ILE A 36 2.07 13.70 4.35
C ILE A 36 1.60 12.24 4.30
N MET A 37 0.31 12.03 4.55
CA MET A 37 -0.31 10.71 4.50
C MET A 37 -1.21 10.65 3.28
N ILE A 38 -1.02 9.62 2.45
CA ILE A 38 -1.77 9.43 1.21
C ILE A 38 -2.34 8.02 1.22
N ASN A 39 -3.65 7.91 0.98
CA ASN A 39 -4.30 6.64 0.74
C ASN A 39 -4.72 6.56 -0.72
N PHE A 40 -4.68 5.36 -1.28
CA PHE A 40 -5.00 5.08 -2.67
C PHE A 40 -6.30 4.29 -2.73
N GLY A 41 -7.24 4.69 -3.57
CA GLY A 41 -8.55 4.04 -3.61
C GLY A 41 -9.51 4.75 -4.53
N ASP A 42 -10.81 4.50 -4.40
CA ASP A 42 -11.80 5.34 -5.08
C ASP A 42 -12.21 6.53 -4.18
N ARG A 43 -13.19 7.34 -4.61
CA ARG A 43 -13.62 8.55 -3.87
C ARG A 43 -14.22 8.24 -2.50
N GLU A 44 -14.74 7.04 -2.29
CA GLU A 44 -15.32 6.59 -1.02
C GLU A 44 -14.25 6.15 -0.01
N SER A 45 -12.99 6.01 -0.44
CA SER A 45 -11.87 5.65 0.44
C SER A 45 -11.38 6.81 1.30
N LYS A 46 -12.03 7.98 1.21
CA LYS A 46 -11.62 9.20 1.90
C LYS A 46 -11.55 8.98 3.42
N GLN A 47 -10.37 9.24 3.99
CA GLN A 47 -10.14 9.14 5.43
C GLN A 47 -9.58 10.44 6.01
N SER A 48 -9.99 10.77 7.23
CA SER A 48 -9.47 11.95 7.93
C SER A 48 -7.95 11.87 8.11
N GLY A 49 -7.26 12.98 7.82
CA GLY A 49 -5.79 13.07 7.89
C GLY A 49 -5.07 12.59 6.62
N PHE A 50 -5.75 11.89 5.71
CA PHE A 50 -5.17 11.42 4.46
C PHE A 50 -5.58 12.29 3.28
N LEU A 51 -4.65 12.48 2.36
CA LEU A 51 -4.93 12.83 0.98
C LEU A 51 -5.34 11.56 0.23
N THR A 52 -6.47 11.59 -0.47
CA THR A 52 -6.96 10.43 -1.21
C THR A 52 -6.59 10.54 -2.69
N ASP A 53 -5.67 9.71 -3.15
CA ASP A 53 -5.36 9.53 -4.55
C ASP A 53 -6.34 8.53 -5.17
N VAL A 54 -7.07 8.99 -6.20
CA VAL A 54 -8.13 8.21 -6.84
C VAL A 54 -7.68 7.42 -8.08
N GLY A 55 -6.38 7.27 -8.30
CA GLY A 55 -5.81 6.67 -9.50
C GLY A 55 -5.78 7.63 -10.70
N ALA A 56 -5.87 8.94 -10.50
CA ALA A 56 -5.88 9.90 -11.59
C ALA A 56 -4.47 10.15 -12.16
N PRO A 57 -4.33 10.48 -13.46
CA PRO A 57 -3.05 10.90 -14.01
C PRO A 57 -2.44 12.11 -13.29
N PHE A 58 -1.11 12.22 -13.29
CA PHE A 58 -0.40 13.34 -12.70
C PHE A 58 -0.95 14.69 -13.19
N ASN A 59 -1.19 15.59 -12.24
CA ASN A 59 -1.67 16.94 -12.51
C ASN A 59 -0.89 17.94 -11.66
N SER A 60 -0.19 18.88 -12.30
CA SER A 60 0.60 19.90 -11.61
C SER A 60 -0.22 20.83 -10.72
N LYS A 61 -1.55 20.89 -10.88
CA LYS A 61 -2.42 21.66 -9.97
C LYS A 61 -2.63 20.95 -8.64
N SER A 62 -2.70 19.61 -8.65
CA SER A 62 -2.76 18.82 -7.42
C SER A 62 -1.37 18.49 -6.89
N GLY A 63 -0.35 18.52 -7.75
CA GLY A 63 1.03 18.21 -7.42
C GLY A 63 1.32 16.72 -7.32
N TYR A 64 0.42 15.84 -7.79
CA TYR A 64 0.62 14.40 -7.75
C TYR A 64 -0.24 13.65 -8.76
N GLY A 65 0.07 12.37 -8.95
CA GLY A 65 -0.75 11.39 -9.66
C GLY A 65 0.07 10.39 -10.48
N TRP A 66 -0.63 9.64 -11.31
CA TRP A 66 -0.11 8.47 -12.04
C TRP A 66 0.38 8.80 -13.46
N GLY A 67 1.26 7.95 -14.00
CA GLY A 67 1.67 8.01 -15.40
C GLY A 67 0.54 7.68 -16.36
N LYS A 68 -0.40 6.81 -15.93
CA LYS A 68 -1.61 6.44 -16.67
C LYS A 68 -2.87 6.77 -15.87
N ASP A 69 -4.03 6.64 -16.50
CA ASP A 69 -5.32 6.75 -15.80
C ASP A 69 -5.69 5.40 -15.17
N LEU A 70 -5.44 5.29 -13.87
CA LEU A 70 -5.71 4.10 -13.06
C LEU A 70 -7.05 4.16 -12.30
N ARG A 71 -7.94 5.12 -12.60
CA ARG A 71 -9.21 5.27 -11.87
C ARG A 71 -10.12 4.04 -11.91
N SER A 72 -9.96 3.16 -12.91
CA SER A 72 -10.69 1.89 -13.00
C SER A 72 -9.95 0.71 -12.32
N GLN A 73 -8.73 0.95 -11.86
CA GLN A 73 -7.87 0.02 -11.11
C GLN A 73 -7.80 0.39 -9.62
N THR A 74 -8.85 0.99 -9.08
CA THR A 74 -8.98 1.25 -7.65
C THR A 74 -9.98 0.29 -7.02
N ARG A 75 -9.78 -0.08 -5.77
CA ARG A 75 -10.67 -0.98 -5.02
C ARG A 75 -10.81 -0.53 -3.58
N ILE A 76 -11.96 -0.86 -3.00
CA ILE A 76 -12.23 -0.86 -1.57
C ILE A 76 -12.88 -2.19 -1.26
N ARG A 77 -12.44 -2.87 -0.19
CA ARG A 77 -12.97 -4.20 0.17
C ARG A 77 -14.06 -4.16 1.23
N ASN A 78 -14.04 -3.16 2.12
CA ASN A 78 -14.79 -3.11 3.37
C ASN A 78 -14.60 -4.39 4.22
N ALA A 79 -13.37 -4.90 4.28
CA ALA A 79 -13.00 -6.15 4.96
C ALA A 79 -12.21 -5.94 6.26
N VAL A 80 -11.55 -4.78 6.43
CA VAL A 80 -10.89 -4.39 7.69
C VAL A 80 -11.33 -2.98 8.13
N PRO A 81 -11.22 -2.62 9.43
CA PRO A 81 -11.83 -1.40 9.96
C PRO A 81 -11.28 -0.08 9.39
N GLU A 82 -9.97 0.01 9.14
CA GLU A 82 -9.29 1.21 8.67
C GLU A 82 -9.31 1.29 7.14
N SER A 83 -10.06 2.24 6.58
CA SER A 83 -10.26 2.32 5.14
C SER A 83 -8.98 2.64 4.36
N TYR A 84 -7.99 3.33 4.95
CA TYR A 84 -6.71 3.62 4.28
C TYR A 84 -5.89 2.36 3.94
N ARG A 85 -6.04 1.26 4.70
CA ARG A 85 -5.40 -0.04 4.39
C ARG A 85 -6.32 -0.97 3.62
N ASP A 86 -7.61 -0.71 3.62
CA ASP A 86 -8.62 -1.53 2.95
C ASP A 86 -9.00 -1.03 1.55
N SER A 87 -8.38 0.08 1.15
CA SER A 87 -8.43 0.64 -0.19
C SER A 87 -7.05 0.54 -0.83
N PHE A 88 -7.04 0.42 -2.17
CA PHE A 88 -5.81 0.46 -2.94
C PHE A 88 -6.06 0.88 -4.38
N VAL A 89 -4.97 1.29 -5.02
CA VAL A 89 -4.82 1.25 -6.48
C VAL A 89 -3.90 0.09 -6.85
N PHE A 90 -4.11 -0.52 -8.01
CA PHE A 90 -3.25 -1.60 -8.48
C PHE A 90 -2.89 -1.48 -9.94
N THR A 91 -1.82 -2.16 -10.33
CA THR A 91 -1.44 -2.34 -11.73
C THR A 91 -0.96 -3.76 -11.94
N ARG A 92 -1.21 -4.32 -13.13
CA ARG A 92 -0.72 -5.65 -13.55
C ARG A 92 0.68 -5.62 -14.17
N THR A 93 1.14 -4.43 -14.51
CA THR A 93 2.42 -4.12 -15.15
C THR A 93 3.06 -2.95 -14.42
N LEU A 94 4.17 -2.42 -14.90
CA LEU A 94 4.73 -1.20 -14.34
C LEU A 94 3.83 0.03 -14.57
N ASP A 95 3.63 0.83 -13.52
CA ASP A 95 3.21 2.22 -13.62
C ASP A 95 3.90 3.08 -12.55
N ARG A 96 3.97 4.39 -12.84
CA ARG A 96 4.67 5.38 -12.02
C ARG A 96 3.67 6.32 -11.36
N TRP A 97 3.90 6.60 -10.09
CA TRP A 97 3.24 7.66 -9.35
C TRP A 97 4.26 8.71 -8.92
N GLU A 98 3.88 9.98 -9.01
CA GLU A 98 4.74 11.09 -8.62
C GLU A 98 4.02 12.03 -7.66
N TYR A 99 4.80 12.69 -6.79
CA TYR A 99 4.36 13.75 -5.89
C TYR A 99 5.39 14.88 -5.85
N GLU A 100 4.96 16.12 -6.08
CA GLU A 100 5.80 17.31 -6.02
C GLU A 100 6.26 17.54 -4.58
N LEU A 101 7.57 17.44 -4.36
CA LEU A 101 8.19 17.49 -3.04
C LEU A 101 9.52 18.24 -3.16
N PRO A 102 9.84 19.21 -2.28
CA PRO A 102 11.13 19.88 -2.32
C PRO A 102 12.31 18.91 -2.23
N ASN A 103 13.43 19.29 -2.86
CA ASN A 103 14.68 18.55 -2.74
C ASN A 103 15.11 18.45 -1.27
N GLY A 104 15.59 17.27 -0.88
CA GLY A 104 15.96 17.00 0.51
C GLY A 104 15.90 15.52 0.83
N GLU A 105 16.31 15.17 2.05
CA GLU A 105 16.17 13.81 2.57
C GLU A 105 14.73 13.58 3.05
N CYS A 106 14.23 12.39 2.79
CA CYS A 106 12.88 11.99 3.17
C CYS A 106 12.87 10.53 3.61
N ARG A 107 12.11 10.22 4.66
CA ARG A 107 11.75 8.86 5.06
C ARG A 107 10.35 8.56 4.54
N VAL A 108 10.20 7.47 3.78
CA VAL A 108 8.94 7.07 3.17
C VAL A 108 8.57 5.68 3.64
N THR A 109 7.38 5.52 4.21
CA THR A 109 6.79 4.21 4.54
C THR A 109 5.67 3.91 3.56
N ILE A 110 5.67 2.71 2.98
CA ILE A 110 4.69 2.26 1.99
C ILE A 110 4.03 0.97 2.47
N CYS A 111 2.73 0.84 2.24
CA CYS A 111 1.97 -0.38 2.47
C CYS A 111 1.39 -0.95 1.18
N VAL A 112 1.57 -2.26 0.98
CA VAL A 112 0.98 -3.02 -0.11
C VAL A 112 0.20 -4.24 0.38
N GLY A 113 -0.84 -4.63 -0.36
CA GLY A 113 -1.67 -5.79 -0.06
C GLY A 113 -3.13 -5.64 -0.48
N ASP A 114 -3.89 -6.73 -0.33
CA ASP A 114 -5.33 -6.77 -0.56
C ASP A 114 -5.97 -7.56 0.57
N SER A 115 -6.90 -6.93 1.28
CA SER A 115 -7.59 -7.57 2.39
C SER A 115 -8.50 -8.73 1.96
N GLY A 116 -8.91 -8.76 0.68
CA GLY A 116 -9.82 -9.78 0.15
C GLY A 116 -9.17 -10.87 -0.71
N HIS A 117 -7.91 -10.72 -1.11
CA HIS A 117 -7.24 -11.68 -2.01
C HIS A 117 -5.74 -11.79 -1.72
N ASP A 118 -5.19 -12.99 -1.89
CA ASP A 118 -3.74 -13.17 -1.94
C ASP A 118 -3.17 -12.39 -3.13
N GLN A 119 -2.02 -11.74 -2.94
CA GLN A 119 -1.28 -11.07 -4.00
C GLN A 119 0.12 -11.66 -4.05
N VAL A 120 0.60 -11.92 -5.27
CA VAL A 120 1.93 -12.46 -5.57
C VAL A 120 2.63 -11.52 -6.55
N HIS A 121 3.96 -11.57 -6.57
CA HIS A 121 4.79 -10.74 -7.46
C HIS A 121 4.60 -9.23 -7.26
N GLN A 122 4.38 -8.79 -6.02
CA GLN A 122 4.29 -7.37 -5.70
C GLN A 122 5.69 -6.75 -5.70
N ASN A 123 5.82 -5.64 -6.40
CA ASN A 123 7.07 -4.90 -6.57
C ASN A 123 6.84 -3.40 -6.38
N VAL A 124 7.75 -2.75 -5.67
CA VAL A 124 7.76 -1.29 -5.45
C VAL A 124 9.20 -0.79 -5.51
N SER A 125 9.41 0.29 -6.27
CA SER A 125 10.67 1.05 -6.26
C SER A 125 10.41 2.50 -5.87
N LEU A 126 11.37 3.10 -5.17
CA LEU A 126 11.33 4.46 -4.67
C LEU A 126 12.57 5.20 -5.16
N GLU A 127 12.40 6.32 -5.86
CA GLU A 127 13.50 7.06 -6.49
C GLU A 127 14.40 6.17 -7.36
N GLY A 128 13.81 5.17 -8.05
CA GLY A 128 14.50 4.18 -8.87
C GLY A 128 15.18 3.04 -8.10
N ASN A 129 15.09 2.99 -6.77
CA ASN A 129 15.65 1.93 -5.95
C ASN A 129 14.56 0.93 -5.53
N PRO A 130 14.71 -0.39 -5.77
CA PRO A 130 13.72 -1.37 -5.34
C PRO A 130 13.68 -1.45 -3.81
N ILE A 131 12.48 -1.33 -3.24
CA ILE A 131 12.24 -1.47 -1.78
C ILE A 131 11.37 -2.70 -1.45
N LEU A 132 10.59 -3.18 -2.42
CA LEU A 132 9.90 -4.47 -2.38
C LEU A 132 10.17 -5.20 -3.69
N THR A 133 10.60 -6.46 -3.61
CA THR A 133 10.88 -7.30 -4.78
C THR A 133 10.20 -8.64 -4.60
N ASP A 134 9.32 -8.99 -5.54
CA ASP A 134 8.63 -10.28 -5.61
C ASP A 134 7.91 -10.69 -4.31
N ILE A 135 7.26 -9.73 -3.67
CA ILE A 135 6.60 -9.94 -2.37
C ILE A 135 5.24 -10.61 -2.56
N THR A 136 4.92 -11.53 -1.65
CA THR A 136 3.62 -12.20 -1.55
C THR A 136 2.93 -11.77 -0.26
N THR A 137 1.66 -11.38 -0.34
CA THR A 137 0.81 -11.07 0.82
C THR A 137 -0.42 -11.97 0.80
N THR A 138 -0.72 -12.60 1.93
CA THR A 138 -1.97 -13.36 2.10
C THR A 138 -3.16 -12.40 2.26
N SER A 139 -4.35 -12.79 1.80
CA SER A 139 -5.60 -12.05 1.99
C SER A 139 -5.78 -11.63 3.44
N GLY A 140 -5.93 -10.32 3.66
CA GLY A 140 -6.11 -9.75 5.00
C GLY A 140 -4.79 -9.41 5.71
N LEU A 141 -3.66 -9.71 5.10
CA LEU A 141 -2.32 -9.27 5.52
C LEU A 141 -1.74 -8.33 4.48
N PHE A 142 -0.78 -7.54 4.93
CA PHE A 142 -0.13 -6.50 4.16
C PHE A 142 1.39 -6.65 4.27
N GLN A 143 2.12 -5.80 3.56
CA GLN A 143 3.54 -5.59 3.78
C GLN A 143 3.82 -4.10 3.83
N GLU A 144 4.42 -3.69 4.94
CA GLU A 144 4.93 -2.34 5.13
C GLU A 144 6.46 -2.33 4.97
N VAL A 145 6.98 -1.28 4.35
CA VAL A 145 8.42 -1.06 4.25
C VAL A 145 8.72 0.42 4.39
N THR A 146 9.81 0.74 5.09
CA THR A 146 10.32 2.09 5.20
C THR A 146 11.68 2.23 4.53
N ALA A 147 11.85 3.29 3.75
CA ALA A 147 13.12 3.63 3.12
C ALA A 147 13.44 5.12 3.27
N SER A 148 14.71 5.46 3.42
CA SER A 148 15.21 6.83 3.32
C SER A 148 15.71 7.10 1.90
N VAL A 149 15.29 8.22 1.32
CA VAL A 149 15.66 8.65 -0.04
C VAL A 149 16.01 10.14 -0.07
N ILE A 150 16.70 10.55 -1.13
CA ILE A 150 17.05 11.95 -1.38
C ILE A 150 16.37 12.40 -2.66
N ILE A 151 15.48 13.38 -2.53
CA ILE A 151 14.76 14.02 -3.62
C ILE A 151 15.68 15.01 -4.32
N ARG A 152 15.77 14.91 -5.66
CA ARG A 152 16.74 15.69 -6.45
C ARG A 152 16.11 16.56 -7.53
N ASP A 153 14.91 16.24 -7.97
CA ASP A 153 14.22 16.83 -9.12
C ASP A 153 12.87 17.44 -8.75
N HIS A 154 12.68 17.77 -7.47
CA HIS A 154 11.44 18.26 -6.89
C HIS A 154 10.26 17.29 -6.98
N ARG A 155 10.51 15.99 -7.18
CA ARG A 155 9.49 14.94 -7.23
C ARG A 155 9.90 13.73 -6.41
N LEU A 156 8.98 13.22 -5.60
CA LEU A 156 9.04 11.84 -5.14
C LEU A 156 8.43 10.95 -6.22
N THR A 157 9.16 9.93 -6.64
CA THR A 157 8.79 8.96 -7.65
C THR A 157 8.65 7.57 -7.03
N VAL A 158 7.48 6.96 -7.21
CA VAL A 158 7.16 5.60 -6.78
C VAL A 158 6.75 4.80 -8.01
N ASP A 159 7.48 3.74 -8.30
CA ASP A 159 7.12 2.78 -9.34
C ASP A 159 6.50 1.55 -8.69
N ILE A 160 5.32 1.13 -9.14
CA ILE A 160 4.68 -0.11 -8.69
C ILE A 160 4.50 -1.09 -9.85
N GLY A 161 4.63 -2.38 -9.53
CA GLY A 161 4.58 -3.47 -10.50
C GLY A 161 5.94 -3.72 -11.16
N HIS A 162 5.94 -4.58 -12.18
CA HIS A 162 7.16 -4.93 -12.91
C HIS A 162 6.83 -5.16 -14.39
N GLU A 163 7.75 -4.82 -15.30
CA GLU A 163 7.51 -4.95 -16.75
C GLU A 163 7.48 -6.42 -17.21
N LYS A 164 8.32 -7.28 -16.61
CA LYS A 164 8.54 -8.67 -17.08
C LYS A 164 7.77 -9.72 -16.29
N HIS A 165 7.28 -9.38 -15.11
CA HIS A 165 6.64 -10.32 -14.19
C HIS A 165 5.26 -9.77 -13.82
N PRO A 166 4.22 -10.08 -14.62
CA PRO A 166 2.90 -9.53 -14.40
C PRO A 166 2.31 -10.12 -13.12
N GLY A 167 1.98 -9.23 -12.19
CA GLY A 167 1.32 -9.48 -10.92
C GLY A 167 0.67 -8.18 -10.47
N ASN A 168 -0.37 -8.24 -9.64
CA ASN A 168 -0.91 -7.00 -9.10
C ASN A 168 0.00 -6.52 -7.97
N THR A 169 0.61 -5.35 -8.12
CA THR A 169 1.03 -4.59 -6.92
C THR A 169 -0.18 -3.76 -6.48
N CYS A 170 -0.70 -4.04 -5.29
CA CYS A 170 -1.80 -3.29 -4.69
C CYS A 170 -1.22 -2.29 -3.69
N LEU A 171 -1.14 -1.02 -4.05
CA LEU A 171 -0.63 0.05 -3.19
C LEU A 171 -1.79 0.63 -2.36
N ASN A 172 -1.70 0.54 -1.03
CA ASN A 172 -2.77 0.98 -0.13
C ASN A 172 -2.56 2.41 0.35
N TRP A 173 -1.39 2.68 0.94
CA TRP A 173 -1.05 4.00 1.47
C TRP A 173 0.45 4.27 1.46
N ILE A 174 0.80 5.55 1.50
CA ILE A 174 2.16 6.05 1.62
C ILE A 174 2.19 7.13 2.71
N LEU A 175 3.18 7.05 3.60
CA LEU A 175 3.56 8.10 4.53
C LEU A 175 4.90 8.69 4.06
N ILE A 176 4.92 10.01 3.83
CA ILE A 176 6.10 10.77 3.42
C ILE A 176 6.50 11.66 4.58
N GLN A 177 7.74 11.55 5.05
CA GLN A 177 8.27 12.32 6.17
C GLN A 177 9.55 13.04 5.73
N PRO A 178 9.48 14.31 5.33
CA PRO A 178 10.67 15.11 5.07
C PRO A 178 11.53 15.20 6.33
N VAL A 179 12.84 15.01 6.17
CA VAL A 179 13.83 15.24 7.23
C VAL A 179 14.25 16.70 7.11
N ASN A 180 14.00 17.49 8.16
CA ASN A 180 14.28 18.92 8.20
C ASN A 180 15.76 19.23 7.98
#